data_AF-A0A846DEZ7-F1
#
_entry.id   AF-A0A846DEZ7-F1
#
_cell.length_a   1.000
_cell.length_b   1.000
_cell.length_c   1.000
_cell.angle_alpha   90.00
_cell.angle_beta   90.00
_cell.angle_gamma   90.00
#
_symmetry.space_group_name_H-M   'P 1'
#
loop_
_entity.id
_entity.type
_entity.pdbx_description
1 polymer ?
#
loop_
_entity_poly.entity_id
_entity_poly.type
_entity_poly.pdbx_seq_one_letter_code
_entity_poly.pdbx_strand_id
1 'polypeptide(L)'
;MIRLSVVFILVAGFGIWSWLVMSDPSSPEQATAQIKLLEAVYENGNYLEAGIWGIFALVFAVNGVKATNIGQKRRGFIAAIVFLLFGLSDIVEVQTGAWWHPWWLFIWKIICVISM
;
A
#
# COMPACT_ATOMS: atom_id res chain seq x y z
N MET A 1 14.47 11.92 19.15
CA MET A 1 13.31 12.05 18.23
C MET A 1 13.83 12.49 16.87
N ILE A 2 13.74 11.64 15.85
CA ILE A 2 14.04 12.04 14.46
C ILE A 2 12.85 12.86 13.97
N ARG A 3 13.10 14.06 13.40
CA ARG A 3 12.03 14.89 12.85
C ARG A 3 11.50 14.23 11.57
N LEU A 4 10.18 14.27 11.38
CA LEU A 4 9.52 13.74 10.18
C LEU A 4 10.13 14.30 8.88
N SER A 5 10.55 15.57 8.90
CA SER A 5 11.27 16.21 7.79
C SER A 5 12.57 15.51 7.41
N VAL A 6 13.32 14.96 8.39
CA VAL A 6 14.56 14.22 8.14
C VAL A 6 14.26 12.90 7.44
N VAL A 7 13.19 12.20 7.85
CA VAL A 7 12.75 10.97 7.19
C VAL A 7 12.37 11.24 5.73
N PHE A 8 11.60 12.30 5.46
CA PHE A 8 11.25 12.67 4.08
C PHE A 8 12.47 12.98 3.22
N ILE A 9 13.45 13.71 3.76
CA ILE A 9 14.70 14.01 3.04
C ILE A 9 15.46 12.72 2.71
N LEU A 10 15.56 11.80 3.66
CA LEU A 10 16.25 10.53 3.45
C LEU A 10 15.53 9.65 2.41
N VAL A 11 14.20 9.55 2.47
CA VAL A 11 13.41 8.78 1.50
C VAL A 11 13.50 9.40 0.11
N ALA A 12 13.36 10.72 -0.02
CA ALA A 12 13.49 11.40 -1.30
C ALA A 12 14.91 11.25 -1.87
N GLY A 13 15.94 11.42 -1.04
CA GLY A 13 17.33 11.24 -1.43
C GLY A 13 17.62 9.82 -1.90
N PHE A 14 17.11 8.81 -1.19
CA PHE A 14 17.23 7.41 -1.58
C PHE A 14 16.51 7.12 -2.91
N GLY A 15 15.31 7.69 -3.10
CA GLY A 15 14.55 7.54 -4.35
C GLY A 15 15.26 8.16 -5.55
N ILE A 16 15.79 9.39 -5.40
CA ILE A 16 16.58 10.06 -6.45
C ILE A 16 17.85 9.25 -6.76
N TRP A 17 18.57 8.80 -5.73
CA TRP A 17 19.79 8.00 -5.92
C TRP A 17 19.50 6.67 -6.63
N SER A 18 18.44 5.97 -6.23
CA SER A 18 18.02 4.72 -6.87
C SER A 18 17.63 4.93 -8.33
N TRP A 19 16.92 6.02 -8.63
CA TRP A 19 16.58 6.39 -10.01
C TRP A 19 17.83 6.60 -10.86
N LEU A 20 18.79 7.39 -10.37
CA LEU A 20 20.05 7.67 -11.08
C LEU A 20 20.87 6.40 -11.36
N VAL A 21 20.84 5.42 -10.46
CA VAL A 21 21.56 4.14 -10.63
C VAL A 21 20.84 3.20 -11.61
N MET A 22 19.50 3.28 -11.68
CA MET A 22 18.69 2.34 -12.47
C MET A 22 18.28 2.87 -13.85
N SER A 23 18.40 4.18 -14.12
CA SER A 23 17.92 4.78 -15.37
C SER A 23 18.75 4.45 -16.61
N ASP A 24 20.01 4.02 -16.46
CA ASP A 24 20.92 3.77 -17.58
C ASP A 24 21.63 2.40 -17.44
N PRO A 25 20.96 1.30 -17.82
CA PRO A 25 21.55 -0.03 -17.75
C PRO A 25 22.66 -0.20 -18.79
N SER A 26 23.87 -0.59 -18.36
CA SER A 26 25.03 -0.73 -19.25
C SER A 26 24.99 -1.99 -20.15
N SER A 27 24.00 -2.87 -19.96
CA SER A 27 23.80 -4.07 -20.79
C SER A 27 22.33 -4.54 -20.80
N PRO A 28 21.88 -5.29 -21.82
CA PRO A 28 20.55 -5.88 -21.86
C PRO A 28 20.26 -6.87 -20.71
N GLU A 29 21.28 -7.59 -20.26
CA GLU A 29 21.19 -8.51 -19.11
C GLU A 29 20.90 -7.75 -17.82
N GLN A 30 21.60 -6.63 -17.60
CA GLN A 30 21.37 -5.74 -16.46
C GLN A 30 19.97 -5.12 -16.50
N ALA A 31 19.51 -4.65 -17.66
CA ALA A 31 18.16 -4.10 -17.82
C ALA A 31 17.09 -5.13 -17.42
N THR A 32 17.27 -6.38 -17.85
CA THR A 32 16.36 -7.49 -17.51
C THR A 32 16.37 -7.78 -16.01
N ALA A 33 17.54 -7.78 -15.37
CA ALA A 33 17.65 -7.98 -13.92
C ALA A 33 16.98 -6.86 -13.13
N GLN A 34 17.12 -5.60 -13.57
CA GLN A 34 16.47 -4.45 -12.95
C GLN A 34 14.94 -4.53 -13.06
N ILE A 35 14.40 -4.89 -14.22
CA ILE A 35 12.95 -5.07 -14.42
C ILE A 35 12.41 -6.13 -13.46
N LYS A 36 13.06 -7.30 -13.38
CA LYS A 36 12.67 -8.37 -12.45
C LYS A 36 12.71 -7.94 -11.00
N LEU A 37 13.71 -7.14 -10.61
CA LEU A 37 13.78 -6.59 -9.26
C LEU A 37 12.61 -5.63 -9.00
N LEU A 38 12.30 -4.73 -9.93
CA LEU A 38 11.18 -3.80 -9.80
C LEU A 38 9.85 -4.55 -9.68
N GLU A 39 9.63 -5.55 -10.53
CA GLU A 39 8.46 -6.42 -10.50
C GLU A 39 8.36 -7.15 -9.15
N ALA A 40 9.44 -7.77 -8.68
CA ALA A 40 9.46 -8.44 -7.38
C ALA A 40 9.21 -7.47 -6.21
N VAL A 41 9.74 -6.25 -6.25
CA VAL A 41 9.49 -5.23 -5.23
C VAL A 41 8.02 -4.79 -5.27
N TYR A 42 7.46 -4.60 -6.46
CA TYR A 42 6.06 -4.22 -6.65
C TYR A 42 5.09 -5.29 -6.14
N GLU A 43 5.29 -6.55 -6.54
CA GLU A 43 4.42 -7.66 -6.14
C GLU A 43 4.50 -7.94 -4.64
N ASN A 44 5.72 -8.14 -4.11
CA ASN A 44 5.90 -8.46 -2.70
C ASN A 44 5.52 -7.28 -1.79
N GLY A 45 5.77 -6.05 -2.25
CA GLY A 45 5.37 -4.84 -1.55
C GLY A 45 3.86 -4.76 -1.37
N ASN A 46 3.10 -4.90 -2.47
CA ASN A 46 1.65 -4.86 -2.44
C ASN A 46 1.05 -6.01 -1.60
N TYR A 47 1.60 -7.23 -1.67
CA TYR A 47 1.13 -8.32 -0.80
C TYR A 47 1.40 -8.07 0.68
N LEU A 48 2.54 -7.45 1.01
CA LEU A 48 2.85 -7.04 2.38
C LEU A 48 1.88 -5.95 2.85
N GLU A 49 1.61 -4.95 2.02
CA GLU A 49 0.63 -3.90 2.30
C GLU A 49 -0.76 -4.49 2.54
N ALA A 50 -1.24 -5.39 1.67
CA ALA A 50 -2.49 -6.12 1.85
C ALA A 50 -2.57 -6.82 3.22
N GLY A 51 -1.48 -7.47 3.64
CA GLY A 51 -1.38 -8.11 4.95
C GLY A 51 -1.46 -7.11 6.11
N ILE A 52 -0.76 -5.98 6.01
CA ILE A 52 -0.78 -4.90 7.02
C ILE A 52 -2.20 -4.32 7.15
N TRP A 53 -2.87 -4.02 6.04
CA TRP A 53 -4.24 -3.53 6.06
C TRP A 53 -5.23 -4.56 6.61
N GLY A 54 -5.03 -5.84 6.30
CA GLY A 54 -5.79 -6.94 6.90
C GLY A 54 -5.64 -7.03 8.43
N ILE A 55 -4.42 -6.79 8.95
CA ILE A 55 -4.18 -6.72 10.40
C ILE A 55 -4.94 -5.55 11.02
N PHE A 56 -4.89 -4.36 10.41
CA PHE A 56 -5.66 -3.21 10.89
C PHE A 56 -7.17 -3.50 10.87
N ALA A 57 -7.66 -4.11 9.79
CA ALA A 57 -9.06 -4.51 9.70
C ALA A 57 -9.48 -5.42 10.86
N LEU A 58 -8.67 -6.42 11.17
CA LEU A 58 -8.91 -7.34 12.28
C LEU A 58 -8.90 -6.62 13.64
N VAL A 59 -7.92 -5.73 13.88
CA VAL A 59 -7.85 -4.95 15.12
C VAL A 59 -9.09 -4.08 15.30
N PHE A 60 -9.53 -3.37 14.26
CA PHE A 60 -10.74 -2.56 14.31
C PHE A 60 -12.01 -3.39 14.49
N ALA A 61 -12.10 -4.57 13.88
CA ALA A 61 -13.22 -5.49 14.07
C ALA A 61 -13.30 -5.97 15.53
N VAL A 62 -12.18 -6.42 16.11
CA VAL A 62 -12.10 -6.88 17.50
C VAL A 62 -12.47 -5.75 18.47
N ASN A 63 -11.96 -4.54 18.23
CA ASN A 63 -12.29 -3.36 19.04
C ASN A 63 -13.77 -2.98 18.89
N GLY A 64 -14.35 -3.11 17.70
CA GLY A 64 -15.77 -2.89 17.43
C GLY A 64 -16.68 -3.85 18.20
N VAL A 65 -16.29 -5.14 18.29
CA VAL A 65 -17.02 -6.14 19.08
C VAL A 65 -16.97 -5.84 20.58
N LYS A 66 -15.83 -5.37 21.08
CA LYS A 66 -15.62 -5.03 22.50
C LYS A 66 -16.25 -3.69 22.90
N ALA A 67 -16.64 -2.85 21.94
CA ALA A 67 -17.18 -1.53 22.20
C ALA A 67 -18.59 -1.62 22.82
N THR A 68 -18.78 -0.92 23.93
CA THR A 68 -20.08 -0.82 24.63
C THR A 68 -20.98 0.26 24.02
N ASN A 69 -20.38 1.29 23.40
CA ASN A 69 -21.10 2.37 22.76
C ASN A 69 -21.42 2.04 21.29
N ILE A 70 -22.69 2.18 20.89
CA ILE A 70 -23.16 1.89 19.52
C ILE A 70 -22.41 2.69 18.44
N GLY A 71 -22.04 3.94 18.72
CA GLY A 71 -21.31 4.79 17.79
C GLY A 71 -19.83 4.42 17.65
N GLN A 72 -19.19 3.93 18.73
CA GLN A 72 -17.85 3.36 18.66
C GLN A 72 -17.85 2.02 17.90
N LYS A 73 -18.82 1.16 18.20
CA LYS A 73 -19.03 -0.10 17.48
C LYS A 73 -19.18 0.12 15.98
N ARG A 74 -20.07 1.06 15.57
CA ARG A 74 -20.27 1.41 14.16
C ARG A 74 -18.98 1.88 13.49
N ARG A 75 -18.24 2.80 14.11
CA ARG A 75 -16.97 3.31 13.58
C ARG A 75 -15.91 2.21 13.46
N GLY A 76 -15.79 1.34 14.45
CA GLY A 76 -14.87 0.20 14.41
C GLY A 76 -15.17 -0.74 13.25
N PHE A 77 -16.44 -1.09 13.01
CA PHE A 77 -16.80 -1.94 11.87
C PHE A 77 -16.62 -1.25 10.51
N ILE A 78 -16.94 0.05 10.40
CA ILE A 78 -16.69 0.82 9.18
C ILE A 78 -15.19 0.82 8.87
N ALA A 79 -14.34 1.17 9.85
CA ALA A 79 -12.89 1.15 9.68
C ALA A 79 -12.39 -0.24 9.30
N ALA A 80 -12.89 -1.30 9.94
CA ALA A 80 -12.52 -2.66 9.61
C ALA A 80 -12.82 -3.03 8.14
N ILE A 81 -14.02 -2.68 7.66
CA ILE A 81 -14.41 -2.92 6.27
C ILE A 81 -13.55 -2.10 5.31
N VAL A 82 -13.32 -0.82 5.60
CA VAL A 82 -12.53 0.08 4.75
C VAL A 82 -11.09 -0.41 4.62
N PHE A 83 -10.43 -0.76 5.73
CA PHE A 83 -9.06 -1.31 5.69
C PHE A 83 -9.00 -2.66 4.98
N LEU A 84 -9.98 -3.53 5.18
CA LEU A 84 -10.03 -4.81 4.48
C LEU A 84 -10.18 -4.61 2.97
N LEU A 85 -11.09 -3.72 2.55
CA LEU A 85 -11.28 -3.39 1.14
C LEU A 85 -10.04 -2.72 0.54
N PHE A 86 -9.35 -1.86 1.28
CA PHE A 86 -8.10 -1.27 0.80
C PHE A 86 -7.03 -2.34 0.58
N GLY A 87 -6.82 -3.26 1.53
CA GLY A 87 -5.88 -4.36 1.35
C GLY A 87 -6.24 -5.32 0.21
N LEU A 88 -7.53 -5.58 -0.02
CA LEU A 88 -7.97 -6.34 -1.18
C LEU A 88 -7.66 -5.61 -2.50
N SER A 89 -7.72 -4.29 -2.51
CA SER A 89 -7.36 -3.50 -3.69
C SER A 89 -5.88 -3.63 -4.06
N ASP A 90 -4.98 -3.85 -3.08
CA ASP A 90 -3.54 -4.09 -3.32
C ASP A 90 -3.31 -5.48 -3.95
N ILE A 91 -4.10 -6.49 -3.58
CA ILE A 91 -4.06 -7.80 -4.24
C ILE A 91 -4.53 -7.69 -5.70
N VAL A 92 -5.59 -6.93 -5.95
CA VAL A 92 -6.08 -6.67 -7.30
C VAL A 92 -5.05 -5.88 -8.11
N GLU A 93 -4.37 -4.91 -7.50
CA GLU A 93 -3.29 -4.14 -8.12
C GLU A 93 -2.15 -5.01 -8.63
N VAL A 94 -1.76 -6.06 -7.89
CA VAL A 94 -0.78 -7.03 -8.37
C VAL A 94 -1.31 -7.79 -9.59
N GLN A 95 -2.58 -8.22 -9.56
CA GLN A 95 -3.19 -8.99 -10.66
C GLN A 95 -3.39 -8.16 -11.93
N THR A 96 -3.60 -6.85 -11.79
CA THR A 96 -3.84 -5.95 -12.93
C THR A 96 -2.59 -5.23 -13.39
N GLY A 97 -1.49 -5.31 -12.62
CA GLY A 97 -0.18 -4.73 -12.94
C GLY A 97 -0.10 -3.21 -12.76
N ALA A 98 -1.17 -2.55 -12.29
CA ALA A 98 -1.14 -1.13 -11.98
C ALA A 98 -2.22 -0.73 -10.98
N TRP A 99 -1.88 0.19 -10.08
CA TRP A 99 -2.78 0.77 -9.07
C TRP A 99 -4.00 1.53 -9.64
N TRP A 100 -3.93 1.96 -10.90
CA TRP A 100 -4.97 2.75 -11.57
C TRP A 100 -5.67 1.99 -12.71
N HIS A 101 -5.14 0.86 -13.15
CA HIS A 101 -5.73 0.07 -14.23
C HIS A 101 -6.29 -1.24 -13.68
N PRO A 102 -7.55 -1.59 -14.00
CA PRO A 102 -8.57 -0.78 -14.67
C PRO A 102 -9.01 0.44 -13.83
N TRP A 103 -9.55 1.49 -14.47
CA TRP A 103 -9.85 2.80 -13.84
C TRP A 103 -10.73 2.74 -12.58
N TRP A 104 -11.54 1.69 -12.41
CA TRP A 104 -12.37 1.51 -11.22
C TRP A 104 -11.54 1.18 -9.97
N LEU A 105 -10.33 0.60 -10.13
CA LEU A 105 -9.42 0.33 -9.03
C LEU A 105 -8.93 1.63 -8.38
N PHE A 106 -8.64 2.64 -9.21
CA PHE A 106 -8.33 3.98 -8.74
C PHE A 106 -9.46 4.55 -7.88
N ILE A 107 -10.70 4.48 -8.37
CA ILE A 107 -11.88 4.98 -7.63
C ILE A 107 -12.06 4.24 -6.32
N TRP A 108 -11.88 2.92 -6.32
CA TRP A 108 -11.96 2.11 -5.12
C TRP A 108 -10.95 2.58 -4.05
N LYS A 109 -9.69 2.74 -4.43
CA LYS A 109 -8.64 3.23 -3.52
C LYS A 109 -8.97 4.62 -2.97
N ILE A 110 -9.45 5.54 -3.82
CA ILE A 110 -9.86 6.88 -3.39
C ILE A 110 -11.04 6.85 -2.41
N ILE A 111 -12.06 6.04 -2.67
CA ILE A 111 -13.20 5.89 -1.75
C ILE A 111 -12.74 5.38 -0.38
N CYS A 112 -11.83 4.40 -0.37
CA CYS A 112 -11.28 3.87 0.87
C CYS A 112 -10.51 4.95 1.65
N VAL A 113 -9.61 5.68 0.98
CA VAL A 113 -8.80 6.75 1.59
C VAL A 113 -9.68 7.85 2.20
N ILE A 114 -10.75 8.25 1.53
CA ILE A 114 -11.69 9.27 2.04
C ILE A 114 -12.52 8.74 3.23
N SER A 115 -12.70 7.42 3.32
CA SER A 115 -13.53 6.78 4.36
C SER A 115 -12.74 6.43 5.63
N MET A 116 -11.42 6.49 5.60
CA MET A 116 -10.52 6.26 6.75
C MET A 116 -10.52 7.47 7.69
#